data_AF-A0A2E9MFG4-F1
#
_entry.id   AF-A0A2E9MFG4-F1
#
_cell.length_a   1.000
_cell.length_b   1.000
_cell.length_c   1.000
_cell.angle_alpha   90.00
_cell.angle_beta   90.00
_cell.angle_gamma   90.00
#
_symmetry.space_group_name_H-M   'P 1'
#
loop_
_entity.id
_entity.type
_entity.pdbx_description
1 polymer ?
#
loop_
_entity_poly.entity_id
_entity_poly.type
_entity_poly.pdbx_seq_one_letter_code
_entity_poly.pdbx_strand_id
1 'polypeptide(L)'
;MKELTLVLEGHQQTHSPAPMREGDQAWVPLELFAGLVGCSAKLIGDDRWGVCRDDDEELCVPLGDGDQRQVNGTLFGRLAAFCDAVGLQWFLCDDDILQVGRLSESVVGLGVGDRPPRIQLPEDGSGDLVSSDHVIGKPAVFYMWASW
;
A
#
# COMPACT_ATOMS: atom_id res chain seq x y z
N MET A 1 -7.87 16.00 -9.98
CA MET A 1 -7.28 15.20 -8.89
C MET A 1 -8.04 15.48 -7.62
N LYS A 2 -8.39 14.44 -6.87
CA LYS A 2 -9.06 14.54 -5.56
C LYS A 2 -8.08 14.08 -4.49
N GLU A 3 -8.00 14.77 -3.36
CA GLU A 3 -7.17 14.32 -2.23
C GLU A 3 -7.75 13.04 -1.60
N LEU A 4 -6.85 12.19 -1.11
CA LEU A 4 -7.15 10.93 -0.46
C LEU A 4 -6.64 10.93 0.97
N THR A 5 -7.37 10.27 1.84
CA THR A 5 -6.89 9.86 3.16
C THR A 5 -6.00 8.62 3.00
N LEU A 6 -4.73 8.69 3.42
CA LEU A 6 -3.87 7.51 3.45
C LEU A 6 -4.12 6.72 4.73
N VAL A 7 -4.37 5.42 4.58
CA VAL A 7 -4.33 4.44 5.68
C VAL A 7 -3.17 3.50 5.39
N LEU A 8 -2.09 3.62 6.17
CA LEU A 8 -0.90 2.79 6.04
C LEU A 8 -0.87 1.77 7.18
N GLU A 9 -0.84 0.47 6.85
CA GLU A 9 -0.84 -0.62 7.84
C GLU A 9 -2.00 -0.49 8.85
N GLY A 10 -3.20 -0.12 8.37
CA GLY A 10 -4.39 0.10 9.21
C GLY A 10 -4.40 1.43 9.97
N HIS A 11 -3.35 2.26 9.87
CA HIS A 11 -3.27 3.53 10.59
C HIS A 11 -3.44 4.71 9.64
N GLN A 12 -4.42 5.56 9.92
CA GLN A 12 -4.61 6.80 9.19
C GLN A 12 -3.37 7.71 9.33
N GLN A 13 -2.86 8.18 8.19
CA GLN A 13 -1.73 9.07 8.11
C GLN A 13 -2.22 10.47 7.73
N THR A 14 -1.78 11.48 8.48
CA THR A 14 -2.08 12.88 8.20
C THR A 14 -0.81 13.59 7.74
N HIS A 15 -0.72 13.91 6.46
CA HIS A 15 0.42 14.61 5.87
C HIS A 15 -0.02 15.56 4.78
N SER A 16 0.81 16.58 4.55
CA SER A 16 0.63 17.55 3.48
C SER A 16 1.92 17.62 2.67
N PRO A 17 1.87 17.45 1.33
CA PRO A 17 0.66 17.20 0.55
C PRO A 17 0.12 15.77 0.73
N ALA A 18 -1.19 15.58 0.57
CA ALA A 18 -1.85 14.28 0.67
C ALA A 18 -1.74 13.49 -0.65
N PRO A 19 -1.94 12.15 -0.63
CA PRO A 19 -2.10 11.39 -1.86
C PRO A 19 -3.32 11.86 -2.63
N MET A 20 -3.32 11.60 -3.93
CA MET A 20 -4.35 12.08 -4.84
C MET A 20 -4.85 10.96 -5.75
N ARG A 21 -6.14 11.01 -6.06
CA ARG A 21 -6.81 10.15 -7.04
C ARG A 21 -7.02 10.86 -8.36
N GLU A 22 -6.83 10.12 -9.44
CA GLU A 22 -7.23 10.48 -10.80
C GLU A 22 -7.73 9.23 -11.53
N GLY A 23 -9.04 9.11 -11.74
CA GLY A 23 -9.65 7.86 -12.20
C GLY A 23 -9.37 6.74 -11.20
N ASP A 24 -8.85 5.61 -11.69
CA ASP A 24 -8.45 4.45 -10.88
C ASP A 24 -6.97 4.49 -10.47
N GLN A 25 -6.31 5.63 -10.63
CA GLN A 25 -4.90 5.79 -10.32
C GLN A 25 -4.71 6.54 -9.01
N ALA A 26 -3.93 5.94 -8.11
CA ALA A 26 -3.43 6.58 -6.90
C ALA A 26 -2.05 7.21 -7.16
N TRP A 27 -1.90 8.45 -6.72
CA TRP A 27 -0.68 9.22 -6.82
C TRP A 27 -0.26 9.63 -5.42
N VAL A 28 0.98 9.34 -5.05
CA VAL A 28 1.50 9.65 -3.72
C VAL A 28 2.62 10.70 -3.82
N PRO A 29 2.76 11.61 -2.84
CA PRO A 29 3.93 12.47 -2.75
C PRO A 29 5.16 11.59 -2.57
N LEU A 30 6.02 11.54 -3.58
CA LEU A 30 6.95 10.43 -3.77
C LEU A 30 7.94 10.27 -2.61
N GLU A 31 8.62 11.37 -2.24
CA GLU A 31 9.63 11.36 -1.18
C GLU A 31 9.03 11.05 0.19
N LEU A 32 7.91 11.71 0.52
CA LEU A 32 7.24 11.53 1.80
C LEU A 32 6.68 10.11 1.94
N PHE A 33 6.02 9.60 0.91
CA PHE A 33 5.46 8.26 0.91
C PHE A 33 6.56 7.20 0.97
N ALA A 34 7.64 7.35 0.20
CA ALA A 34 8.77 6.43 0.23
C ALA A 34 9.32 6.30 1.67
N GLY A 35 9.55 7.44 2.35
CA GLY A 35 10.02 7.44 3.73
C GLY A 35 9.07 6.74 4.71
N LEU A 36 7.75 6.86 4.52
CA LEU A 36 6.75 6.18 5.36
C LEU A 36 6.80 4.66 5.23
N VAL A 37 7.18 4.15 4.05
CA VAL A 37 7.18 2.71 3.76
C VAL A 37 8.56 2.06 3.91
N GLY A 38 9.56 2.78 4.43
CA GLY A 38 10.94 2.29 4.57
C GLY A 38 11.66 2.18 3.23
N CYS A 39 11.44 3.17 2.37
CA CYS A 39 12.09 3.33 1.08
C CYS A 39 12.62 4.76 0.93
N SER A 40 13.47 4.96 -0.06
CA SER A 40 13.98 6.27 -0.46
C SER A 40 13.63 6.57 -1.91
N ALA A 41 13.15 7.78 -2.18
CA ALA A 41 13.02 8.29 -3.53
C ALA A 41 14.31 9.02 -3.92
N LYS A 42 14.96 8.61 -5.00
CA LYS A 42 16.20 9.24 -5.49
C LYS A 42 16.32 9.12 -7.01
N LEU A 43 17.16 9.97 -7.59
CA LEU A 43 17.55 9.87 -8.99
C LEU A 43 18.46 8.65 -9.21
N ILE A 44 18.15 7.82 -10.20
CA ILE A 44 18.85 6.58 -10.53
C ILE A 44 19.27 6.56 -12.01
N GLY A 45 20.38 7.24 -12.32
CA GLY A 45 20.89 7.36 -13.69
C GLY A 45 19.95 8.13 -14.62
N ASP A 46 20.50 8.72 -15.69
CA ASP A 46 19.76 9.44 -16.74
C ASP A 46 18.64 10.40 -16.24
N ASP A 47 18.85 11.04 -15.09
CA ASP A 47 17.87 11.92 -14.40
C ASP A 47 16.48 11.30 -14.18
N ARG A 48 16.41 9.97 -14.07
CA ARG A 48 15.17 9.25 -13.79
C ARG A 48 14.99 9.04 -12.30
N TRP A 49 13.81 9.32 -11.76
CA TRP A 49 13.50 8.97 -10.38
C TRP A 49 13.23 7.49 -10.22
N GLY A 50 13.61 6.96 -9.06
CA GLY A 50 13.26 5.62 -8.62
C GLY A 50 12.94 5.58 -7.14
N VAL A 51 12.23 4.53 -6.74
CA VAL A 51 11.96 4.19 -5.35
C VAL A 51 12.84 3.00 -4.98
N CYS A 52 13.69 3.16 -3.99
CA CYS A 52 14.64 2.15 -3.56
C CYS A 52 14.31 1.68 -2.16
N ARG A 53 14.42 0.39 -1.90
CA ARG A 53 14.29 -0.14 -0.55
C ARG A 53 15.51 0.23 0.28
N ASP A 54 15.28 0.67 1.52
CA ASP A 54 16.39 1.07 2.39
C ASP A 54 17.11 -0.14 3.01
N ASP A 55 16.45 -1.29 3.10
CA ASP A 55 17.01 -2.57 3.58
C ASP A 55 17.71 -3.38 2.48
N ASP A 56 17.54 -3.00 1.21
CA ASP A 56 18.16 -3.63 0.04
C ASP A 56 18.51 -2.56 -1.00
N GLU A 57 19.71 -1.97 -0.88
CA GLU A 57 20.16 -0.85 -1.71
C GLU A 57 20.25 -1.19 -3.21
N GLU A 58 20.25 -2.48 -3.59
CA GLU A 58 20.25 -2.92 -4.98
C GLU A 58 18.84 -2.90 -5.60
N LEU A 59 17.79 -2.89 -4.77
CA LEU A 59 16.41 -2.91 -5.23
C LEU A 59 15.85 -1.49 -5.42
N CYS A 60 16.16 -0.91 -6.58
CA CYS A 60 15.61 0.36 -7.04
C CYS A 60 14.62 0.15 -8.20
N VAL A 61 13.40 0.65 -8.04
CA VAL A 61 12.35 0.59 -9.05
C VAL A 61 12.31 1.91 -9.83
N PRO A 62 12.71 1.94 -11.12
CA PRO A 62 12.65 3.15 -11.93
C PRO A 62 11.21 3.53 -12.28
N LEU A 63 10.89 4.82 -12.15
CA LEU A 63 9.61 5.38 -12.60
C LEU A 63 9.68 5.69 -14.09
N GLY A 64 8.70 5.21 -14.85
CA GLY A 64 8.58 5.46 -16.28
C GLY A 64 8.01 6.83 -16.62
N ASP A 65 7.98 7.13 -17.91
CA ASP A 65 7.29 8.30 -18.43
C ASP A 65 5.80 8.21 -18.12
N GLY A 66 5.28 9.23 -17.43
CA GLY A 66 3.89 9.26 -16.97
C GLY A 66 3.63 8.58 -15.62
N ASP A 67 4.64 7.97 -14.99
CA ASP A 67 4.54 7.46 -13.61
C ASP A 67 5.02 8.47 -12.57
N GLN A 68 5.46 9.64 -13.04
CA GLN A 68 5.87 10.77 -12.21
C GLN A 68 5.27 12.06 -12.75
N ARG A 69 4.93 12.99 -11.85
CA ARG A 69 4.48 14.34 -12.22
C ARG A 69 4.74 15.35 -11.11
N GLN A 70 4.99 16.59 -11.49
CA GLN A 70 5.09 17.70 -10.55
C GLN A 70 3.71 18.34 -10.35
N VAL A 71 3.29 18.48 -9.09
CA VAL A 71 2.05 19.18 -8.71
C VAL A 71 2.38 20.14 -7.57
N ASN A 72 2.20 21.44 -7.80
CA ASN A 72 2.49 22.50 -6.83
C ASN A 72 3.90 22.43 -6.22
N GLY A 73 4.89 21.98 -7.01
CA GLY A 73 6.29 21.85 -6.57
C GLY A 73 6.62 20.58 -5.79
N THR A 74 5.65 19.67 -5.64
CA THR A 74 5.90 18.32 -5.10
C THR A 74 5.88 17.28 -6.19
N LEU A 75 6.87 16.39 -6.17
CA LEU A 75 6.94 15.24 -7.05
C LEU A 75 5.96 14.17 -6.57
N PHE A 76 5.00 13.82 -7.42
CA PHE A 76 4.09 12.71 -7.21
C PHE A 76 4.52 11.52 -8.06
N GLY A 77 4.51 10.33 -7.45
CA GLY A 77 4.65 9.06 -8.14
C GLY A 77 3.33 8.33 -8.24
N ARG A 78 3.09 7.67 -9.37
CA ARG A 78 1.97 6.75 -9.53
C ARG A 78 2.26 5.50 -8.72
N LEU A 79 1.39 5.19 -7.76
CA LEU A 79 1.61 4.10 -6.82
C LEU A 79 1.74 2.74 -7.54
N ALA A 80 0.91 2.49 -8.55
CA ALA A 80 0.92 1.28 -9.37
C ALA A 80 2.27 0.99 -10.06
N ALA A 81 3.13 1.99 -10.25
CA ALA A 81 4.41 1.81 -10.94
C ALA A 81 5.47 1.14 -10.07
N PHE A 82 5.34 1.17 -8.74
CA PHE A 82 6.38 0.69 -7.83
C PHE A 82 5.89 -0.10 -6.61
N CYS A 83 4.61 0.01 -6.21
CA CYS A 83 4.07 -0.58 -4.98
C CYS A 83 4.42 -2.07 -4.83
N ASP A 84 4.08 -2.87 -5.83
CA ASP A 84 4.29 -4.33 -5.80
C ASP A 84 5.77 -4.69 -5.71
N ALA A 85 6.61 -3.98 -6.47
CA ALA A 85 8.05 -4.22 -6.52
C ALA A 85 8.74 -3.92 -5.18
N VAL A 86 8.23 -2.94 -4.42
CA VAL A 86 8.69 -2.68 -3.05
C VAL A 86 7.96 -3.52 -1.98
N GLY A 87 7.15 -4.49 -2.40
CA GLY A 87 6.46 -5.46 -1.54
C GLY A 87 5.28 -4.86 -0.78
N LEU A 88 4.56 -3.93 -1.41
CA LEU A 88 3.34 -3.32 -0.89
C LEU A 88 2.14 -3.73 -1.75
N GLN A 89 0.97 -3.78 -1.11
CA GLN A 89 -0.35 -3.84 -1.73
C GLN A 89 -1.09 -2.56 -1.43
N TRP A 90 -1.98 -2.17 -2.34
CA TRP A 90 -2.78 -0.98 -2.18
C TRP A 90 -4.19 -1.16 -2.76
N PHE A 91 -5.14 -0.45 -2.17
CA PHE A 91 -6.53 -0.43 -2.59
C PHE A 91 -7.07 1.00 -2.50
N LEU A 92 -7.88 1.37 -3.49
CA LEU A 92 -8.75 2.54 -3.37
C LEU A 92 -10.07 2.06 -2.79
N CYS A 93 -10.31 2.40 -1.52
CA CYS A 93 -11.57 2.14 -0.84
C CYS A 93 -12.44 3.38 -0.97
N ASP A 94 -13.71 3.16 -1.31
CA ASP A 94 -14.66 4.24 -1.57
C ASP A 94 -14.11 5.28 -2.57
N ASP A 95 -14.46 6.55 -2.40
CA ASP A 95 -14.03 7.64 -3.28
C ASP A 95 -12.84 8.45 -2.72
N ASP A 96 -12.43 8.24 -1.46
CA ASP A 96 -11.51 9.12 -0.74
C ASP A 96 -10.47 8.41 0.13
N ILE A 97 -10.44 7.07 0.20
CA ILE A 97 -9.47 6.34 1.03
C ILE A 97 -8.48 5.57 0.16
N LEU A 98 -7.19 5.78 0.42
CA LEU A 98 -6.10 4.96 -0.09
C LEU A 98 -5.58 4.06 1.04
N GLN A 99 -5.85 2.76 0.95
CA GLN A 99 -5.26 1.78 1.86
C GLN A 99 -3.96 1.24 1.26
N VAL A 100 -2.91 1.18 2.08
CA VAL A 100 -1.61 0.59 1.72
C VAL A 100 -1.14 -0.30 2.86
N GLY A 101 -0.61 -1.47 2.53
CA GLY A 101 0.05 -2.34 3.49
C GLY A 101 1.09 -3.22 2.83
N ARG A 102 1.98 -3.82 3.62
CA ARG A 102 2.95 -4.81 3.14
C ARG A 102 2.21 -6.03 2.62
N LEU A 103 2.71 -6.60 1.53
CA LEU A 103 2.39 -7.98 1.19
C LEU A 103 2.81 -8.85 2.39
N SER A 104 1.83 -9.31 3.16
CA SER A 104 2.09 -10.47 4.01
C SER A 104 2.49 -11.61 3.08
N GLU A 105 3.51 -12.39 3.46
CA GLU A 105 3.93 -13.56 2.68
C GLU A 105 2.68 -14.38 2.35
N SER A 106 2.28 -14.33 1.08
CA SER A 106 1.12 -15.07 0.62
C SER A 106 1.46 -16.54 0.80
N VAL A 107 0.88 -17.18 1.81
CA VAL A 107 0.78 -18.64 1.83
C VAL A 107 -0.13 -19.00 0.66
N VAL A 108 0.48 -19.31 -0.47
CA VAL A 108 -0.24 -19.78 -1.67
C VAL A 108 -0.81 -21.15 -1.35
N GLY A 109 -2.13 -21.18 -1.13
CA GLY A 109 -2.93 -22.40 -1.00
C GLY A 109 -2.91 -23.01 0.41
N LEU A 110 -4.03 -22.88 1.12
CA LEU A 110 -4.31 -23.67 2.30
C LEU A 110 -5.02 -24.96 1.88
N GLY A 111 -4.44 -26.10 2.21
CA GLY A 111 -5.09 -27.39 2.14
C GLY A 111 -6.00 -27.65 3.34
N VAL A 112 -6.93 -28.60 3.19
CA VAL A 112 -7.71 -29.11 4.33
C VAL A 112 -6.75 -29.79 5.31
N GLY A 113 -6.71 -29.28 6.55
CA GLY A 113 -5.82 -29.77 7.62
C GLY A 113 -4.62 -28.87 7.89
N ASP A 114 -4.36 -27.89 7.03
CA ASP A 114 -3.33 -26.88 7.30
C ASP A 114 -3.78 -25.93 8.40
N ARG A 115 -2.79 -25.37 9.10
CA ARG A 115 -3.05 -24.30 10.06
C ARG A 115 -3.57 -23.08 9.28
N PRO A 116 -4.76 -22.55 9.61
CA PRO A 116 -5.26 -21.34 8.96
C PRO A 116 -4.28 -20.18 9.17
N PRO A 117 -4.13 -19.29 8.17
CA PRO A 117 -3.20 -18.17 8.24
C PRO A 117 -3.68 -17.22 9.31
N ARG A 118 -2.74 -16.42 9.81
CA ARG A 118 -3.10 -15.29 10.66
C ARG A 118 -3.68 -14.20 9.76
N ILE A 119 -4.95 -13.90 9.93
CA ILE A 119 -5.66 -12.88 9.16
C ILE A 119 -5.73 -11.63 10.04
N GLN A 120 -5.35 -10.49 9.49
CA GLN A 120 -5.57 -9.18 10.09
C GLN A 120 -6.38 -8.36 9.10
N LEU A 121 -7.58 -7.98 9.50
CA LEU A 121 -8.48 -7.16 8.69
C LEU A 121 -8.94 -5.97 9.52
N PRO A 122 -9.10 -4.79 8.91
CA PRO A 122 -9.75 -3.67 9.57
C PRO A 122 -11.20 -4.04 9.89
N GLU A 123 -11.64 -3.71 11.10
CA GLU A 123 -13.04 -3.83 11.49
C GLU A 123 -13.87 -2.76 10.77
N ASP A 124 -15.05 -3.18 10.32
CA ASP A 124 -15.99 -2.29 9.63
C ASP A 124 -16.45 -1.16 10.55
N GLY A 125 -16.33 0.08 10.06
CA GLY A 125 -16.73 1.30 10.78
C GLY A 125 -15.73 1.86 11.81
N SER A 126 -14.85 1.05 12.41
CA SER A 126 -13.82 1.54 13.34
C SER A 126 -12.45 1.70 12.69
N GLY A 127 -12.12 0.85 11.70
CA GLY A 127 -10.80 0.79 11.07
C GLY A 127 -9.73 0.10 11.93
N ASP A 128 -10.07 -0.30 13.15
CA ASP A 128 -9.14 -0.99 14.04
C ASP A 128 -8.79 -2.38 13.50
N LEU A 129 -7.53 -2.79 13.63
CA LEU A 129 -7.09 -4.10 13.16
C LEU A 129 -7.59 -5.23 14.06
N VAL A 130 -8.43 -6.10 13.50
CA VAL A 130 -8.87 -7.33 14.15
C VAL A 130 -8.07 -8.51 13.62
N SER A 131 -7.33 -9.16 14.53
CA SER A 131 -6.55 -10.37 14.24
C SER A 131 -7.37 -11.62 14.47
N SER A 132 -7.24 -12.64 13.61
CA SER A 132 -7.83 -13.96 13.81
C SER A 132 -7.29 -14.73 15.03
N ASP A 133 -6.32 -14.20 15.77
CA ASP A 133 -5.77 -14.87 16.95
C ASP A 133 -6.81 -15.10 18.06
N HIS A 134 -7.82 -14.21 18.17
CA HIS A 134 -8.83 -14.30 19.22
C HIS A 134 -9.74 -15.54 19.12
N VAL A 135 -9.75 -16.20 17.95
CA VAL A 135 -10.49 -17.44 17.71
C VAL A 135 -9.62 -18.70 17.72
N ILE A 136 -8.32 -18.59 18.04
CA ILE A 136 -7.45 -19.78 18.12
C ILE A 136 -8.00 -20.77 19.16
N GLY A 137 -8.08 -22.04 18.75
CA GLY A 137 -8.60 -23.13 19.59
C GLY A 137 -10.13 -23.19 19.66
N LYS A 138 -10.85 -22.33 18.92
CA LYS A 138 -12.30 -22.36 18.79
C LYS A 138 -12.70 -22.66 17.33
N PRO A 139 -13.84 -23.32 17.09
CA PRO A 139 -14.42 -23.37 15.75
C PRO A 139 -14.70 -21.94 15.25
N ALA A 140 -14.21 -21.62 14.07
CA ALA A 140 -14.41 -20.32 13.43
C ALA A 140 -14.72 -20.52 11.94
N VAL A 141 -15.50 -19.61 11.38
CA VAL A 141 -15.85 -19.58 9.96
C VAL A 141 -15.34 -18.27 9.38
N PHE A 142 -14.45 -18.36 8.40
CA PHE A 142 -14.00 -17.23 7.60
C PHE A 142 -14.71 -17.32 6.26
N TYR A 143 -15.41 -16.26 5.87
CA TYR A 143 -16.08 -16.17 4.59
C TYR A 143 -15.61 -14.92 3.87
N MET A 144 -15.35 -15.04 2.57
CA MET A 144 -15.08 -13.92 1.69
C MET A 144 -16.31 -13.72 0.81
N TRP A 145 -16.80 -12.49 0.75
CA TRP A 145 -17.89 -12.12 -0.15
C TRP A 145 -17.40 -10.98 -1.05
N ALA A 146 -17.46 -11.21 -2.36
CA ALA A 146 -17.29 -10.15 -3.35
C ALA A 146 -18.64 -9.44 -3.55
N SER A 147 -18.72 -8.17 -3.16
CA SER A 147 -19.83 -7.29 -3.49
C SER A 147 -19.56 -6.66 -4.86
N TRP A 148 -19.86 -7.42 -5.91
CA TRP A 148 -20.06 -6.88 -7.26
C TRP A 148 -21.46 -6.25 -7.37
#